data_AF-A0AAW5N3W4-F1
#
_entry.id   AF-A0AAW5N3W4-F1
#
_cell.length_a   1.000
_cell.length_b   1.000
_cell.length_c   1.000
_cell.angle_alpha   90.00
_cell.angle_beta   90.00
_cell.angle_gamma   90.00
#
_symmetry.space_group_name_H-M   'P 1'
#
loop_
_entity.id
_entity.type
_entity.pdbx_description
1 polymer ?
#
loop_
_entity_poly.entity_id
_entity_poly.type
_entity_poly.pdbx_seq_one_letter_code
_entity_poly.pdbx_strand_id
1 'polypeptide(L)'
;MRRKLLLFDYIVGKIVDWQAQIDWQKRYNELTRAQINEILATLSGKRLMKLLYFICLSSVHEDTQKRQDSLFGIFDRYIAMENGPVEDSVYHNRGILLRYTFDSELKLSDKYQEHFKFNYPDVDENAYNKSDIYRVEILNEQLQDPKNNKETDETNLMLYAKMVDKSIEHLRNKKTFPFEDKELLIQMTHELPLWNKYINKNDTCIQLDNIEELKYERHCFDELLG
;
A
#
# COMPACT_ATOMS: atom_id res chain seq x y z
N MET A 1 -10.15 10.01 -0.49
CA MET A 1 -9.31 9.75 -1.68
C MET A 1 -7.85 10.15 -1.46
N ARG A 2 -7.55 11.43 -1.28
CA ARG A 2 -6.20 11.98 -1.08
C ARG A 2 -5.31 11.21 -0.10
N ARG A 3 -5.76 10.99 1.15
CA ARG A 3 -5.02 10.22 2.17
C ARG A 3 -4.66 8.80 1.70
N LYS A 4 -5.56 8.14 0.96
CA LYS A 4 -5.32 6.80 0.42
C LYS A 4 -4.17 6.80 -0.58
N LEU A 5 -4.13 7.79 -1.48
CA LEU A 5 -3.08 7.88 -2.50
C LEU A 5 -1.71 8.19 -1.89
N LEU A 6 -1.64 9.04 -0.88
CA LEU A 6 -0.39 9.30 -0.14
C LEU A 6 0.12 8.04 0.58
N LEU A 7 -0.78 7.33 1.26
CA LEU A 7 -0.40 6.10 1.96
C LEU A 7 -0.06 4.98 0.96
N PHE A 8 -0.73 4.93 -0.19
CA PHE A 8 -0.40 3.99 -1.25
C PHE A 8 0.96 4.29 -1.89
N ASP A 9 1.30 5.56 -2.13
CA ASP A 9 2.63 5.98 -2.58
C ASP A 9 3.72 5.54 -1.59
N TYR A 10 3.47 5.69 -0.28
CA TYR A 10 4.35 5.16 0.76
C TYR A 10 4.48 3.63 0.72
N ILE A 11 3.36 2.90 0.60
CA ILE A 11 3.32 1.44 0.51
C ILE A 11 4.12 0.93 -0.71
N VAL A 12 3.95 1.56 -1.87
CA VAL A 12 4.74 1.24 -3.08
C VAL A 12 6.22 1.36 -2.77
N GLY A 13 6.63 2.42 -2.07
CA GLY A 13 8.01 2.58 -1.64
C GLY A 13 8.52 1.46 -0.74
N LYS A 14 7.75 1.06 0.26
CA LYS A 14 8.11 -0.05 1.15
C LYS A 14 8.17 -1.40 0.44
N ILE A 15 7.33 -1.61 -0.57
CA ILE A 15 7.36 -2.80 -1.42
C ILE A 15 8.63 -2.81 -2.28
N VAL A 16 9.02 -1.67 -2.85
CA VAL A 16 10.28 -1.58 -3.61
C VAL A 16 11.48 -1.86 -2.70
N ASP A 17 11.50 -1.27 -1.50
CA ASP A 17 12.53 -1.56 -0.49
C ASP A 17 12.57 -3.05 -0.13
N TRP A 18 11.41 -3.70 0.00
CA TRP A 18 11.34 -5.13 0.25
C TRP A 18 11.94 -5.94 -0.90
N GLN A 19 11.52 -5.68 -2.13
CA GLN A 19 12.05 -6.37 -3.31
C GLN A 19 13.57 -6.17 -3.43
N ALA A 20 14.06 -4.95 -3.17
CA ALA A 20 15.49 -4.66 -3.19
C ALA A 20 16.29 -5.47 -2.16
N GLN A 21 15.73 -5.72 -0.97
CA GLN A 21 16.35 -6.58 0.05
C GLN A 21 16.39 -8.04 -0.36
N ILE A 22 15.47 -8.49 -1.22
CA ILE A 22 15.50 -9.84 -1.79
C ILE A 22 16.56 -9.91 -2.89
N ASP A 23 16.47 -9.01 -3.88
CA ASP A 23 17.31 -9.04 -5.09
C ASP A 23 18.78 -8.77 -4.79
N TRP A 24 19.07 -7.83 -3.88
CA TRP A 24 20.42 -7.34 -3.61
C TRP A 24 20.87 -7.52 -2.15
N GLN A 25 20.08 -8.19 -1.32
CA GLN A 25 20.37 -8.41 0.11
C GLN A 25 20.59 -7.10 0.89
N LYS A 26 21.20 -7.15 2.08
CA LYS A 26 21.57 -5.97 2.88
C LYS A 26 22.76 -5.16 2.30
N ARG A 27 23.04 -5.27 1.00
CA ARG A 27 24.24 -4.70 0.38
C ARG A 27 24.01 -3.35 -0.30
N TYR A 28 22.78 -2.84 -0.33
CA TYR A 28 22.51 -1.51 -0.84
C TYR A 28 22.33 -0.52 0.32
N ASN A 29 23.03 0.61 0.25
CA ASN A 29 22.76 1.77 1.10
C ASN A 29 21.78 2.73 0.41
N GLU A 30 21.79 2.77 -0.92
CA GLU A 30 20.92 3.57 -1.78
C GLU A 30 20.67 2.82 -3.10
N LEU A 31 19.46 2.92 -3.65
CA LEU A 31 19.15 2.38 -4.97
C LEU A 31 19.25 3.47 -6.02
N THR A 32 19.85 3.13 -7.16
CA THR A 32 19.83 4.00 -8.35
C THR A 32 18.44 4.03 -8.98
N ARG A 33 18.14 5.09 -9.73
CA ARG A 33 16.90 5.19 -10.53
C ARG A 33 16.67 3.98 -11.44
N ALA A 34 17.73 3.45 -12.04
CA ALA A 34 17.65 2.28 -12.92
C ALA A 34 17.17 1.04 -12.14
N GLN A 35 17.80 0.74 -11.01
CA GLN A 35 17.42 -0.40 -10.14
C GLN A 35 15.99 -0.28 -9.63
N ILE A 36 15.55 0.92 -9.28
CA ILE A 36 14.18 1.15 -8.82
C ILE A 36 13.19 0.90 -9.95
N ASN A 37 13.46 1.42 -11.15
CA ASN A 37 12.59 1.19 -12.31
C ASN A 37 12.56 -0.28 -12.73
N GLU A 38 13.67 -1.01 -12.59
CA GLU A 38 13.71 -2.47 -12.79
C GLU A 38 12.75 -3.18 -11.82
N ILE A 39 12.77 -2.85 -10.52
CA ILE A 39 11.81 -3.40 -9.57
C ILE A 39 10.38 -3.01 -9.93
N LEU A 40 10.13 -1.72 -10.18
CA LEU A 40 8.77 -1.21 -10.45
C LEU A 40 8.15 -1.86 -11.70
N ALA A 41 8.95 -2.19 -12.72
CA ALA A 41 8.50 -2.92 -13.90
C ALA A 41 7.96 -4.32 -13.55
N THR A 42 8.45 -4.96 -12.47
CA THR A 42 7.92 -6.25 -11.99
C THR A 42 6.62 -6.10 -11.17
N LEU A 43 6.29 -4.88 -10.74
CA LEU A 43 5.15 -4.57 -9.89
C LEU A 43 3.95 -4.10 -10.72
N SER A 44 3.39 -5.03 -11.51
CA SER A 44 2.16 -4.75 -12.27
C SER A 44 1.06 -4.17 -11.38
N GLY A 45 0.20 -3.29 -11.91
CA GLY A 45 -0.88 -2.68 -11.13
C GLY A 45 -1.76 -3.70 -10.40
N LYS A 46 -2.03 -4.86 -11.00
CA LYS A 46 -2.76 -5.96 -10.35
C LYS A 46 -1.98 -6.60 -9.20
N ARG A 47 -0.64 -6.76 -9.32
CA ARG A 47 0.22 -7.27 -8.24
C ARG A 47 0.23 -6.30 -7.05
N LEU A 48 0.36 -5.00 -7.32
CA LEU A 48 0.32 -3.97 -6.27
C LEU A 48 -0.98 -3.98 -5.47
N MET A 49 -2.12 -4.20 -6.13
CA MET A 49 -3.42 -4.25 -5.43
C MET A 49 -3.53 -5.46 -4.48
N LYS A 50 -2.96 -6.60 -4.84
CA LYS A 50 -2.93 -7.79 -3.97
C LYS A 50 -2.02 -7.58 -2.77
N LEU A 51 -0.83 -7.04 -3.01
CA LEU A 51 0.10 -6.70 -1.93
C LEU A 51 -0.54 -5.67 -0.99
N LEU A 52 -1.21 -4.65 -1.53
CA LEU A 52 -2.00 -3.69 -0.74
C LEU A 52 -3.06 -4.39 0.10
N TYR A 53 -3.82 -5.32 -0.48
CA TYR A 53 -4.82 -6.10 0.25
C TYR A 53 -4.20 -6.89 1.41
N PHE A 54 -3.14 -7.66 1.17
CA PHE A 54 -2.48 -8.45 2.22
C PHE A 54 -1.83 -7.58 3.30
N ILE A 55 -1.28 -6.42 2.93
CA ILE A 55 -0.78 -5.43 3.90
C ILE A 55 -1.93 -4.93 4.77
N CYS A 56 -3.08 -4.62 4.17
CA CYS A 56 -4.26 -4.19 4.93
C CYS A 56 -4.78 -5.29 5.85
N LEU A 57 -4.80 -6.54 5.37
CA LEU A 57 -5.18 -7.70 6.15
C LEU A 57 -4.25 -7.92 7.33
N SER A 58 -2.93 -7.95 7.11
CA SER A 58 -1.92 -8.05 8.17
C SER A 58 -2.07 -6.97 9.26
N SER A 59 -2.61 -5.79 8.92
CA SER A 59 -2.84 -4.70 9.90
C SER A 59 -4.01 -4.90 10.85
N VAL A 60 -4.87 -5.90 10.61
CA VAL A 60 -6.03 -6.19 11.46
C VAL A 60 -5.55 -6.85 12.76
N HIS A 61 -5.82 -6.21 13.89
CA HIS A 61 -5.50 -6.73 15.23
C HIS A 61 -6.71 -7.37 15.90
N GLU A 62 -6.47 -8.40 16.73
CA GLU A 62 -7.52 -9.19 17.38
C GLU A 62 -8.32 -8.38 18.43
N ASP A 63 -7.68 -7.45 19.16
CA ASP A 63 -8.21 -7.08 20.48
C ASP A 63 -8.81 -5.68 20.69
N THR A 64 -8.63 -4.64 19.87
CA THR A 64 -9.17 -3.30 20.26
C THR A 64 -9.44 -2.30 19.14
N GLN A 65 -9.24 -2.64 17.86
CA GLN A 65 -9.43 -1.65 16.79
C GLN A 65 -10.88 -1.53 16.34
N LYS A 66 -11.39 -0.29 16.30
CA LYS A 66 -12.50 0.03 15.39
C LYS A 66 -11.97 -0.06 13.97
N ARG A 67 -12.80 -0.51 13.02
CA ARG A 67 -12.45 -0.61 11.59
C ARG A 67 -11.79 0.67 11.05
N GLN A 68 -12.32 1.83 11.42
CA GLN A 68 -11.80 3.15 11.04
C GLN A 68 -10.35 3.41 11.45
N ASP A 69 -9.84 2.65 12.43
CA ASP A 69 -8.48 2.74 12.95
C ASP A 69 -7.54 1.70 12.29
N SER A 70 -8.02 0.93 11.29
CA SER A 70 -7.23 -0.04 10.52
C SER A 70 -6.93 0.46 9.11
N LEU A 71 -6.00 -0.22 8.41
CA LEU A 71 -5.74 0.08 7.00
C LEU A 71 -6.95 -0.22 6.12
N PHE A 72 -7.84 -1.15 6.48
CA PHE A 72 -9.13 -1.35 5.78
C PHE A 72 -10.11 -0.21 6.00
N GLY A 73 -10.02 0.53 7.12
CA GLY A 73 -10.77 1.77 7.30
C GLY A 73 -10.39 2.84 6.29
N ILE A 74 -9.11 2.89 5.89
CA ILE A 74 -8.60 3.83 4.88
C ILE A 74 -8.86 3.28 3.48
N PHE A 75 -8.50 2.03 3.22
CA PHE A 75 -8.68 1.32 1.96
C PHE A 75 -10.01 0.56 1.99
N ASP A 76 -11.10 1.32 2.06
CA ASP A 76 -12.43 0.78 2.37
C ASP A 76 -13.26 0.25 1.18
N ARG A 77 -12.76 0.34 -0.06
CA ARG A 77 -13.52 -0.02 -1.27
C ARG A 77 -12.80 -1.09 -2.08
N TYR A 78 -12.74 -2.30 -1.54
CA TYR A 78 -12.21 -3.44 -2.29
C TYR A 78 -13.28 -4.05 -3.21
N ILE A 79 -12.92 -4.37 -4.44
CA ILE A 79 -13.73 -5.08 -5.42
C ILE A 79 -13.13 -6.47 -5.63
N ALA A 80 -13.99 -7.49 -5.70
CA ALA A 80 -13.58 -8.84 -6.05
C ALA A 80 -13.49 -8.95 -7.57
N MET A 81 -12.29 -9.24 -8.10
CA MET A 81 -12.07 -9.51 -9.52
C MET A 81 -11.57 -10.94 -9.72
N GLU A 82 -11.65 -11.44 -10.95
CA GLU A 82 -11.17 -12.79 -11.33
C GLU A 82 -9.72 -13.07 -10.90
N ASN A 83 -8.90 -12.02 -10.85
CA ASN A 83 -7.50 -12.12 -10.48
C ASN A 83 -7.25 -11.65 -9.04
N GLY A 84 -8.21 -11.75 -8.14
CA GLY A 84 -8.10 -11.33 -6.74
C GLY A 84 -8.57 -9.89 -6.48
N PRO A 85 -8.42 -9.42 -5.23
CA PRO A 85 -8.98 -8.16 -4.75
C PRO A 85 -8.26 -6.94 -5.30
N VAL A 86 -9.04 -5.87 -5.53
CA VAL A 86 -8.54 -4.57 -5.97
C VAL A 86 -9.16 -3.47 -5.13
N GLU A 87 -8.38 -2.53 -4.60
CA GLU A 87 -8.95 -1.32 -4.01
C GLU A 87 -9.34 -0.37 -5.15
N ASP A 88 -10.64 -0.24 -5.38
CA ASP A 88 -11.24 0.41 -6.54
C ASP A 88 -10.78 1.88 -6.70
N SER A 89 -10.74 2.60 -5.58
CA SER A 89 -10.41 4.02 -5.55
C SER A 89 -8.94 4.26 -5.90
N VAL A 90 -8.03 3.46 -5.35
CA VAL A 90 -6.60 3.51 -5.63
C VAL A 90 -6.34 3.02 -7.04
N TYR A 91 -6.96 1.91 -7.46
CA TYR A 91 -6.74 1.35 -8.79
C TYR A 91 -7.05 2.37 -9.87
N HIS A 92 -8.21 3.01 -9.86
CA HIS A 92 -8.58 4.00 -10.87
C HIS A 92 -7.78 5.30 -10.80
N ASN A 93 -7.15 5.62 -9.66
CA ASN A 93 -6.39 6.87 -9.46
C ASN A 93 -4.87 6.65 -9.33
N ARG A 94 -4.36 5.45 -9.59
CA ARG A 94 -2.94 5.08 -9.45
C ARG A 94 -1.99 5.83 -10.39
N GLY A 95 -2.51 6.55 -11.38
CA GLY A 95 -1.73 7.47 -12.22
C GLY A 95 -1.35 8.78 -11.53
N ILE A 96 -1.91 9.06 -10.36
CA ILE A 96 -1.78 10.32 -9.63
C ILE A 96 -0.93 10.13 -8.37
N LEU A 97 0.21 9.46 -8.52
CA LEU A 97 1.18 9.26 -7.43
C LEU A 97 2.25 10.36 -7.45
N LEU A 98 2.84 10.62 -6.29
CA LEU A 98 3.80 11.72 -6.14
C LEU A 98 5.18 11.29 -6.61
N ARG A 99 5.61 10.11 -6.18
CA ARG A 99 6.95 9.60 -6.44
C ARG A 99 7.01 8.78 -7.73
N TYR A 100 5.85 8.33 -8.21
CA TYR A 100 5.74 7.43 -9.34
C TYR A 100 4.79 7.94 -10.43
N THR A 101 5.05 7.52 -11.67
CA THR A 101 4.15 7.71 -12.81
C THR A 101 3.66 6.35 -13.30
N PHE A 102 2.41 6.30 -13.75
CA PHE A 102 1.78 5.08 -14.25
C PHE A 102 1.26 5.34 -15.67
N ASP A 103 2.07 5.00 -16.67
CA ASP A 103 1.67 5.03 -18.08
C ASP A 103 1.22 3.62 -18.50
N SER A 104 2.14 2.83 -19.05
CA SER A 104 1.96 1.39 -19.30
C SER A 104 2.43 0.52 -18.13
N GLU A 105 3.42 1.00 -17.39
CA GLU A 105 4.04 0.37 -16.22
C GLU A 105 4.35 1.46 -15.19
N LEU A 106 4.54 1.05 -13.93
CA LEU A 106 4.90 1.97 -12.86
C LEU A 106 6.39 2.33 -13.00
N LYS A 107 6.72 3.62 -12.93
CA LYS A 107 8.11 4.12 -12.97
C LYS A 107 8.29 5.22 -11.95
N LEU A 108 9.54 5.48 -11.56
CA LEU A 108 9.87 6.72 -10.86
C LEU A 108 9.54 7.92 -11.74
N SER A 109 8.92 8.93 -11.15
CA SER A 109 8.73 10.22 -11.80
C SER A 109 10.07 10.81 -12.25
N ASP A 110 10.18 11.31 -13.49
CA ASP A 110 11.40 11.95 -14.05
C ASP A 110 11.90 13.15 -13.24
N LYS A 111 11.01 13.74 -12.43
CA LYS A 111 11.33 14.83 -11.51
C LYS A 111 12.16 14.42 -10.28
N TYR A 112 12.31 13.12 -10.00
CA TYR A 112 13.15 12.62 -8.88
C TYR A 112 14.58 12.28 -9.37
N GLN A 113 15.59 12.97 -8.81
CA GLN A 113 16.99 12.82 -9.20
C GLN A 113 17.72 11.74 -8.37
N GLU A 114 17.99 10.63 -9.06
CA GLU A 114 19.10 9.66 -8.93
C GLU A 114 19.30 8.85 -7.64
N HIS A 115 18.94 9.35 -6.45
CA HIS A 115 19.12 8.63 -5.17
C HIS A 115 17.83 8.63 -4.38
N PHE A 116 17.16 7.48 -4.29
CA PHE A 116 15.88 7.37 -3.60
C PHE A 116 16.05 6.58 -2.31
N LYS A 117 15.68 7.21 -1.20
CA LYS A 117 15.47 6.53 0.08
C LYS A 117 13.98 6.42 0.34
N PHE A 118 13.48 5.19 0.54
CA PHE A 118 12.10 4.90 0.91
C PHE A 118 11.82 5.24 2.38
N ASN A 119 12.17 6.44 2.82
CA ASN A 119 11.81 6.91 4.16
C ASN A 119 10.63 7.89 4.03
N TYR A 120 9.65 7.80 4.94
CA TYR A 120 9.60 8.68 6.12
C TYR A 120 8.76 8.10 7.25
N PRO A 121 9.38 7.98 8.44
CA PRO A 121 9.32 9.02 9.48
C PRO A 121 10.68 9.74 9.64
N ASP A 122 10.65 11.01 10.04
CA ASP A 122 11.82 11.88 10.31
C ASP A 122 12.56 12.49 9.11
N VAL A 123 11.84 13.04 8.13
CA VAL A 123 12.44 14.09 7.30
C VAL A 123 11.94 15.46 7.66
N ASP A 124 12.90 16.25 8.12
CA ASP A 124 12.90 17.69 8.14
C ASP A 124 12.48 18.21 6.76
N GLU A 125 11.52 19.14 6.69
CA GLU A 125 11.13 19.84 5.45
C GLU A 125 12.34 20.28 4.61
N ASN A 126 13.47 20.57 5.26
CA ASN A 126 14.72 20.94 4.61
C ASN A 126 15.45 19.83 3.84
N ALA A 127 15.09 18.55 4.01
CA ALA A 127 15.68 17.44 3.25
C ALA A 127 15.08 17.29 1.84
N TYR A 128 13.92 17.92 1.60
CA TYR A 128 13.50 18.24 0.23
C TYR A 128 14.31 19.45 -0.20
N ASN A 129 15.46 19.21 -0.84
CA ASN A 129 16.23 20.25 -1.48
C ASN A 129 15.30 21.21 -2.23
N LYS A 130 15.55 22.52 -2.10
CA LYS A 130 14.72 23.67 -2.55
C LYS A 130 14.34 23.71 -4.06
N SER A 131 14.53 22.62 -4.81
CA SER A 131 14.27 22.52 -6.24
C SER A 131 12.89 21.99 -6.62
N ASP A 132 12.04 21.54 -5.68
CA ASP A 132 10.73 20.94 -6.03
C ASP A 132 9.55 21.54 -5.25
N ILE A 133 9.57 22.87 -5.13
CA ILE A 133 8.57 23.72 -4.47
C ILE A 133 7.14 23.36 -4.90
N TYR A 134 6.90 23.06 -6.18
CA TYR A 134 5.56 22.77 -6.71
C TYR A 134 4.91 21.49 -6.16
N ARG A 135 5.71 20.48 -5.77
CA ARG A 135 5.16 19.22 -5.23
C ARG A 135 5.00 19.25 -3.73
N VAL A 136 5.86 19.99 -3.02
CA VAL A 136 5.65 20.37 -1.63
C VAL A 136 4.44 21.28 -1.52
N GLU A 137 4.24 22.21 -2.46
CA GLU A 137 3.02 23.01 -2.61
C GLU A 137 1.83 22.13 -2.96
N ILE A 138 1.88 21.19 -3.90
CA ILE A 138 0.74 20.26 -4.13
C ILE A 138 0.44 19.44 -2.87
N LEU A 139 1.46 18.94 -2.16
CA LEU A 139 1.27 18.23 -0.90
C LEU A 139 0.63 19.13 0.17
N ASN A 140 1.14 20.35 0.33
CA ASN A 140 0.73 21.36 1.32
C ASN A 140 -0.63 21.98 0.97
N GLU A 141 -0.89 22.39 -0.26
CA GLU A 141 -2.19 22.86 -0.77
C GLU A 141 -3.25 21.78 -0.64
N GLN A 142 -2.92 20.54 -0.98
CA GLN A 142 -3.85 19.45 -0.72
C GLN A 142 -4.00 19.22 0.83
N LEU A 143 -3.00 19.54 1.68
CA LEU A 143 -3.05 19.39 3.16
C LEU A 143 -3.83 20.56 3.79
N GLN A 144 -3.87 21.71 3.12
CA GLN A 144 -4.34 22.99 3.62
C GLN A 144 -5.68 23.43 3.01
N ASP A 145 -6.37 22.62 2.19
CA ASP A 145 -7.69 22.99 1.65
C ASP A 145 -8.67 23.32 2.80
N PRO A 146 -9.03 24.62 2.98
CA PRO A 146 -9.72 25.09 4.18
C PRO A 146 -11.15 24.55 4.34
N LYS A 147 -11.70 23.91 3.31
CA LYS A 147 -13.07 23.39 3.34
C LYS A 147 -13.24 22.15 4.22
N ASN A 148 -12.15 21.48 4.61
CA ASN A 148 -12.17 20.26 5.43
C ASN A 148 -11.41 20.38 6.76
N ASN A 149 -10.86 21.56 7.10
CA ASN A 149 -10.14 21.79 8.35
C ASN A 149 -11.10 21.90 9.55
N LYS A 150 -11.65 20.76 9.98
CA LYS A 150 -11.87 20.53 11.40
C LYS A 150 -10.61 19.88 11.94
N GLU A 151 -9.99 20.52 12.93
CA GLU A 151 -8.78 20.11 13.67
C GLU A 151 -8.79 18.66 14.21
N THR A 152 -9.89 17.91 14.04
CA THR A 152 -10.03 16.49 14.37
C THR A 152 -9.42 15.51 13.36
N ASP A 153 -9.00 16.00 12.19
CA ASP A 153 -8.75 15.16 11.00
C ASP A 153 -7.24 14.94 10.69
N GLU A 154 -6.34 15.54 11.48
CA GLU A 154 -4.89 15.25 11.48
C GLU A 154 -4.56 13.92 12.17
N THR A 155 -5.54 13.20 12.70
CA THR A 155 -5.39 11.82 13.14
C THR A 155 -5.12 10.91 11.93
N ASN A 156 -4.00 10.23 11.73
CA ASN A 156 -2.60 10.48 12.04
C ASN A 156 -1.85 9.72 10.92
N LEU A 157 -1.54 10.37 9.78
CA LEU A 157 -0.88 9.69 8.63
C LEU A 157 0.40 8.95 9.08
N MET A 158 1.08 9.48 10.10
CA MET A 158 2.22 8.84 10.75
C MET A 158 1.84 7.55 11.49
N LEU A 159 0.69 7.52 12.17
CA LEU A 159 0.15 6.29 12.77
C LEU A 159 -0.10 5.23 11.70
N TYR A 160 -0.74 5.61 10.59
CA TYR A 160 -1.02 4.67 9.51
C TYR A 160 0.25 4.19 8.78
N ALA A 161 1.26 5.06 8.63
CA ALA A 161 2.57 4.65 8.13
C ALA A 161 3.24 3.62 9.06
N LYS A 162 3.18 3.84 10.39
CA LYS A 162 3.66 2.85 11.38
C LYS A 162 2.88 1.53 11.30
N MET A 163 1.59 1.57 11.02
CA MET A 163 0.79 0.36 10.79
C MET A 163 1.23 -0.38 9.53
N VAL A 164 1.50 0.35 8.44
CA VAL A 164 2.07 -0.23 7.21
C VAL A 164 3.42 -0.90 7.52
N ASP A 165 4.31 -0.21 8.23
CA ASP A 165 5.62 -0.77 8.59
C ASP A 165 5.49 -2.07 9.37
N LYS A 166 4.66 -2.09 10.42
CA LYS A 166 4.38 -3.30 11.21
C LYS A 166 3.77 -4.42 10.36
N SER A 167 2.84 -4.07 9.47
CA SER A 167 2.15 -5.04 8.62
C SER A 167 3.11 -5.69 7.63
N ILE A 168 4.00 -4.90 7.03
CA ILE A 168 5.05 -5.38 6.12
C ILE A 168 6.08 -6.21 6.87
N GLU A 169 6.51 -5.79 8.05
CA GLU A 169 7.43 -6.57 8.90
C GLU A 169 6.81 -7.91 9.30
N HIS A 170 5.53 -7.92 9.67
CA HIS A 170 4.79 -9.16 9.95
C HIS A 170 4.83 -10.10 8.75
N LEU A 171 4.48 -9.62 7.55
CA LEU A 171 4.51 -10.45 6.33
C LEU A 171 5.93 -10.91 5.96
N ARG A 172 6.95 -10.06 6.13
CA ARG A 172 8.37 -10.41 5.92
C ARG A 172 8.82 -11.55 6.82
N ASN A 173 8.31 -11.61 8.05
CA ASN A 173 8.66 -12.63 9.02
C ASN A 173 7.93 -13.97 8.78
N LYS A 174 6.91 -14.00 7.91
CA LYS A 174 6.19 -15.22 7.53
C LYS A 174 6.93 -15.93 6.40
N LYS A 175 7.46 -17.13 6.69
CA LYS A 175 8.27 -17.92 5.74
C LYS A 175 7.53 -18.31 4.46
N THR A 176 6.21 -18.41 4.54
CA THR A 176 5.32 -18.89 3.48
C THR A 176 4.72 -17.74 2.66
N PHE A 177 4.90 -16.48 3.07
CA PHE A 177 4.26 -15.37 2.37
C PHE A 177 4.88 -15.19 0.97
N PRO A 178 4.07 -15.34 -0.09
CA PRO A 178 4.59 -15.47 -1.45
C PRO A 178 4.78 -14.11 -2.12
N PHE A 179 5.62 -13.25 -1.55
CA PHE A 179 5.78 -11.85 -1.98
C PHE A 179 6.07 -11.68 -3.50
N GLU A 180 6.84 -12.60 -4.08
CA GLU A 180 7.24 -12.56 -5.49
C GLU A 180 6.30 -13.37 -6.41
N ASP A 181 5.54 -14.31 -5.86
CA ASP A 181 4.71 -15.23 -6.65
C ASP A 181 3.29 -14.66 -6.84
N LYS A 182 3.09 -14.02 -7.99
CA LYS A 182 1.82 -13.43 -8.39
C LYS A 182 0.67 -14.46 -8.39
N GLU A 183 0.91 -15.69 -8.83
CA GLU A 183 -0.15 -16.69 -8.98
C GLU A 183 -0.53 -17.26 -7.61
N LEU A 184 0.46 -17.51 -6.75
CA LEU A 184 0.18 -17.93 -5.39
C LEU A 184 -0.51 -16.83 -4.57
N LEU A 185 -0.17 -15.54 -4.78
CA LEU A 185 -0.93 -14.43 -4.21
C LEU A 185 -2.41 -14.45 -4.64
N ILE A 186 -2.71 -14.77 -5.90
CA ILE A 186 -4.11 -14.92 -6.38
C ILE A 186 -4.78 -16.09 -5.67
N GLN A 187 -4.11 -17.24 -5.68
CA GLN A 187 -4.64 -18.48 -5.13
C GLN A 187 -4.98 -18.31 -3.64
N MET A 188 -4.07 -17.73 -2.86
CA MET A 188 -4.31 -17.39 -1.46
C MET A 188 -5.52 -16.48 -1.29
N THR A 189 -5.70 -15.44 -2.12
CA THR A 189 -6.89 -14.58 -1.99
C THR A 189 -8.18 -15.32 -2.28
N HIS A 190 -8.17 -16.35 -3.14
CA HIS A 190 -9.36 -17.15 -3.45
C HIS A 190 -9.68 -18.17 -2.35
N GLU A 191 -8.69 -18.55 -1.55
CA GLU A 191 -8.86 -19.42 -0.39
C GLU A 191 -9.46 -18.68 0.81
N LEU A 192 -9.35 -17.35 0.84
CA LEU A 192 -9.92 -16.55 1.93
C LEU A 192 -11.46 -16.48 1.86
N PRO A 193 -12.19 -16.76 2.96
CA PRO A 193 -13.64 -16.88 2.96
C PRO A 193 -14.43 -15.68 2.44
N LEU A 194 -14.06 -14.45 2.82
CA LEU A 194 -14.74 -13.26 2.34
C LEU A 194 -14.55 -13.16 0.83
N TRP A 195 -13.33 -13.25 0.32
CA TRP A 195 -13.10 -13.10 -1.12
C TRP A 195 -13.71 -14.19 -1.98
N ASN A 196 -13.57 -15.44 -1.58
CA ASN A 196 -14.13 -16.57 -2.30
C ASN A 196 -15.64 -16.40 -2.55
N LYS A 197 -16.37 -15.90 -1.54
CA LYS A 197 -17.82 -15.67 -1.62
C LYS A 197 -18.21 -14.66 -2.70
N TYR A 198 -17.34 -13.71 -3.03
CA TYR A 198 -17.67 -12.59 -3.91
C TYR A 198 -17.10 -12.70 -5.32
N ILE A 199 -16.11 -13.56 -5.54
CA ILE A 199 -15.42 -13.67 -6.83
C ILE A 199 -16.35 -14.10 -7.99
N ASN A 200 -17.44 -14.80 -7.66
CA ASN A 200 -18.43 -15.31 -8.62
C ASN A 200 -19.61 -14.37 -8.87
N LYS A 201 -19.60 -13.15 -8.32
CA LYS A 201 -20.72 -12.20 -8.42
C LYS A 201 -20.51 -11.05 -9.40
N ASN A 202 -19.36 -11.02 -10.09
CA ASN A 202 -18.89 -9.97 -11.01
C ASN A 202 -18.93 -8.55 -10.41
N ASP A 203 -17.77 -7.88 -10.34
CA ASP A 203 -17.62 -6.47 -9.96
C ASP A 203 -18.32 -6.05 -8.64
N THR A 204 -18.47 -7.00 -7.70
CA THR A 204 -19.10 -6.68 -6.42
C THR A 204 -18.09 -5.90 -5.58
N CYS A 205 -18.40 -4.62 -5.35
CA CYS A 205 -17.73 -3.83 -4.32
C CYS A 205 -18.10 -4.38 -2.95
N ILE A 206 -17.08 -4.72 -2.17
CA ILE A 206 -17.22 -5.17 -0.78
C ILE A 206 -16.74 -4.05 0.13
N GLN A 207 -17.72 -3.50 0.84
CA GLN A 207 -17.49 -2.65 1.99
C GLN A 207 -17.55 -3.53 3.23
N LEU A 208 -16.40 -3.68 3.90
CA LEU A 208 -16.31 -4.49 5.11
C LEU A 208 -16.70 -3.66 6.32
N ASP A 209 -17.99 -3.55 6.59
CA ASP A 209 -18.50 -2.76 7.72
C ASP A 209 -18.49 -3.53 9.05
N ASN A 210 -18.32 -4.86 8.98
CA ASN A 210 -18.29 -5.75 10.13
C ASN A 210 -16.86 -6.12 10.53
N ILE A 211 -16.45 -5.71 11.74
CA ILE A 211 -15.10 -5.99 12.26
C ILE A 211 -14.87 -7.48 12.52
N GLU A 212 -15.92 -8.24 12.87
CA GLU A 212 -15.79 -9.67 13.15
C GLU A 212 -15.54 -10.48 11.87
N GLU A 213 -16.12 -10.06 10.74
CA GLU A 213 -15.81 -10.64 9.42
C GLU A 213 -14.33 -10.41 9.05
N LEU A 214 -13.83 -9.21 9.28
CA LEU A 214 -12.42 -8.87 9.05
C LEU A 214 -11.46 -9.67 9.93
N LYS A 215 -11.80 -9.85 11.22
CA LYS A 215 -11.01 -10.68 12.14
C LYS A 215 -11.02 -12.14 11.73
N TYR A 216 -12.17 -12.67 11.33
CA TYR A 216 -12.27 -14.03 10.82
C TYR A 216 -11.41 -14.24 9.57
N GLU A 217 -11.50 -13.32 8.61
CA GLU A 217 -10.66 -13.35 7.40
C GLU A 217 -9.17 -13.29 7.75
N ARG A 218 -8.80 -12.43 8.72
CA ARG A 218 -7.44 -12.30 9.21
C ARG A 218 -6.92 -13.59 9.82
N HIS A 219 -7.74 -14.26 10.64
CA HIS A 219 -7.43 -15.54 11.24
C HIS A 219 -7.14 -16.59 10.16
N CYS A 220 -8.03 -16.74 9.18
CA CYS A 220 -7.82 -17.66 8.06
C CYS A 220 -6.53 -17.35 7.30
N PHE A 221 -6.22 -16.07 7.10
CA PHE A 221 -4.97 -15.66 6.49
C PHE A 221 -3.73 -16.05 7.31
N ASP A 222 -3.78 -15.95 8.64
CA ASP A 222 -2.68 -16.42 9.49
C ASP A 222 -2.49 -17.93 9.40
N GLU A 223 -3.57 -18.71 9.38
CA GLU A 223 -3.52 -20.16 9.22
C GLU A 223 -2.89 -20.57 7.89
N LEU A 224 -3.24 -19.87 6.79
CA LEU A 224 -2.63 -20.09 5.48
C LEU A 224 -1.12 -19.83 5.48
N LEU A 225 -0.65 -18.94 6.35
CA LEU A 225 0.77 -18.58 6.44
C LEU A 225 1.58 -19.46 7.40
N GLY A 226 0.97 -20.35 8.18
CA GLY A 226 1.70 -21.23 9.11
C GLY A 226 2.20 -20.53 10.37
#